data_AF-A0A924KJM1-F1
#
_entry.id   AF-A0A924KJM1-F1
#
_cell.length_a   1.000
_cell.length_b   1.000
_cell.length_c   1.000
_cell.angle_alpha   90.00
_cell.angle_beta   90.00
_cell.angle_gamma   90.00
#
_symmetry.space_group_name_H-M   'P 1'
#
loop_
_entity.id
_entity.type
_entity.pdbx_description
1 polymer ?
#
loop_
_entity_poly.entity_id
_entity_poly.type
_entity_poly.pdbx_seq_one_letter_code
_entity_poly.pdbx_strand_id
1 'polypeptide(L)'
;MMSIAAMGVGTAAADYCIGSTREDYYSNGGDPLGLWQGLGCASLGLGGAVQTAEFRAVLQGLHPHADQPLTGSGSGSTAHRAGWDCTFSAPKSVSVLWGLSDEQTRLFIENAHESAITAALSYLETHAAFTRRGHGGAEQEAVTGLVSATFKHFTSRAGDPQLHTHCIVMNLAPREDGSFGTIDSKHLNDHKMAAGAF
;
A
#
# COMPACT_ATOMS: atom_id res chain seq x y z
N MET A 1 8.16 10.39 7.92
CA MET A 1 7.11 10.04 8.92
C MET A 1 6.04 9.18 8.25
N MET A 2 5.35 8.31 8.99
CA MET A 2 4.27 7.48 8.45
C MET A 2 2.94 7.76 9.15
N SER A 3 1.86 7.87 8.37
CA SER A 3 0.47 7.81 8.84
C SER A 3 -0.20 6.52 8.39
N ILE A 4 -1.25 6.10 9.09
CA ILE A 4 -2.05 4.92 8.73
C ILE A 4 -3.52 5.33 8.73
N ALA A 5 -4.22 5.04 7.64
CA ALA A 5 -5.67 5.20 7.55
C ALA A 5 -6.32 3.89 7.10
N ALA A 6 -7.34 3.44 7.82
CA ALA A 6 -8.11 2.27 7.42
C ALA A 6 -9.00 2.61 6.22
N MET A 7 -8.95 1.80 5.16
CA MET A 7 -9.73 2.03 3.96
C MET A 7 -11.16 1.51 4.11
N GLY A 8 -12.05 1.94 3.20
CA GLY A 8 -13.43 1.46 3.16
C GLY A 8 -13.55 -0.04 2.85
N VAL A 9 -14.81 -0.48 2.74
CA VAL A 9 -15.16 -1.86 2.38
C VAL A 9 -15.63 -1.94 0.93
N GLY A 10 -15.36 -3.08 0.28
CA GLY A 10 -15.88 -3.40 -1.04
C GLY A 10 -15.39 -2.50 -2.18
N THR A 11 -16.18 -2.44 -3.24
CA THR A 11 -15.85 -1.77 -4.52
C THR A 11 -15.61 -0.27 -4.39
N ALA A 12 -16.33 0.40 -3.49
CA ALA A 12 -16.25 1.85 -3.30
C ALA A 12 -14.86 2.32 -2.84
N ALA A 13 -14.17 1.53 -2.01
CA ALA A 13 -12.81 1.84 -1.59
C ALA A 13 -11.80 1.71 -2.75
N ALA A 14 -12.00 0.71 -3.61
CA ALA A 14 -11.20 0.54 -4.81
C ALA A 14 -11.40 1.68 -5.81
N ASP A 15 -12.64 2.07 -6.06
CA ASP A 15 -12.97 3.19 -6.94
C ASP A 15 -12.40 4.52 -6.42
N TYR A 16 -12.45 4.74 -5.10
CA TYR A 16 -11.85 5.93 -4.50
C TYR A 16 -10.33 5.99 -4.74
N CYS A 17 -9.58 4.93 -4.44
CA CYS A 17 -8.13 4.92 -4.64
C CYS A 17 -7.71 5.05 -6.11
N ILE A 18 -8.49 4.47 -7.03
CA ILE A 18 -8.26 4.61 -8.47
C ILE A 18 -8.62 6.03 -8.95
N GLY A 19 -9.62 6.67 -8.34
CA GLY A 19 -10.03 8.04 -8.65
C GLY A 19 -9.05 9.09 -8.13
N SER A 20 -8.51 8.90 -6.93
CA SER A 20 -7.60 9.85 -6.25
C SER A 20 -6.17 9.83 -6.82
N THR A 21 -5.78 8.80 -7.58
CA THR A 21 -4.49 8.70 -8.28
C THR A 21 -4.50 9.40 -9.65
N ARG A 22 -5.53 10.20 -9.93
CA ARG A 22 -5.70 10.94 -11.19
C ARG A 22 -5.55 12.46 -11.02
N GLU A 23 -5.20 12.93 -9.83
CA GLU A 23 -5.21 14.35 -9.50
C GLU A 23 -3.79 14.93 -9.41
N ASP A 24 -3.44 15.64 -10.49
CA ASP A 24 -2.53 16.79 -10.53
C ASP A 24 -1.02 16.56 -10.27
N TYR A 25 -0.30 16.21 -11.35
CA TYR A 25 1.11 16.58 -11.52
C TYR A 25 1.30 17.92 -12.25
N TYR A 26 0.25 18.77 -12.29
CA TYR A 26 0.19 20.12 -12.89
C TYR A 26 0.10 20.21 -14.43
N SER A 27 -0.96 19.64 -15.02
CA SER A 27 -1.50 20.07 -16.33
C SER A 27 -1.02 19.38 -17.63
N ASN A 28 -0.44 18.17 -17.66
CA ASN A 28 -0.47 17.25 -18.84
C ASN A 28 0.23 15.89 -18.71
N GLY A 29 0.95 15.59 -17.61
CA GLY A 29 1.41 14.24 -17.30
C GLY A 29 0.67 13.78 -16.06
N GLY A 30 -0.01 12.63 -16.06
CA GLY A 30 -0.67 12.12 -14.87
C GLY A 30 0.32 11.73 -13.77
N ASP A 31 -0.21 11.34 -12.60
CA ASP A 31 0.60 10.76 -11.54
C ASP A 31 1.40 9.54 -12.04
N PRO A 32 2.62 9.31 -11.53
CA PRO A 32 3.38 8.12 -11.89
C PRO A 32 2.55 6.87 -11.61
N LEU A 33 2.58 5.92 -12.55
CA LEU A 33 1.91 4.64 -12.41
C LEU A 33 2.32 4.03 -11.06
N GLY A 34 1.32 3.59 -10.28
CA GLY A 34 1.61 2.93 -9.01
C GLY A 34 2.50 1.71 -9.22
N LEU A 35 3.26 1.32 -8.21
CA LEU A 35 4.15 0.16 -8.26
C LEU A 35 3.73 -0.89 -7.23
N TRP A 36 3.71 -2.16 -7.64
CA TRP A 36 3.57 -3.27 -6.71
C TRP A 36 4.84 -3.42 -5.86
N GLN A 37 4.68 -3.48 -4.54
CA GLN A 37 5.76 -3.70 -3.58
C GLN A 37 5.35 -4.71 -2.50
N GLY A 38 6.33 -5.33 -1.85
CA GLY A 38 6.15 -6.39 -0.86
C GLY A 38 6.32 -7.79 -1.44
N LEU A 39 6.85 -8.70 -0.62
CA LEU A 39 7.13 -10.10 -0.95
C LEU A 39 5.85 -10.88 -1.27
N GLY A 40 4.71 -10.48 -0.70
CA GLY A 40 3.43 -11.13 -0.93
C GLY A 40 2.92 -10.98 -2.37
N CYS A 41 3.32 -9.91 -3.07
CA CYS A 41 2.92 -9.65 -4.45
C CYS A 41 3.31 -10.79 -5.41
N ALA A 42 4.47 -11.40 -5.20
CA ALA A 42 4.96 -12.51 -6.02
C ALA A 42 4.03 -13.74 -5.97
N SER A 43 3.35 -13.98 -4.84
CA SER A 43 2.39 -15.09 -4.69
C SER A 43 1.13 -14.93 -5.55
N LEU A 44 0.88 -13.72 -6.05
CA LEU A 44 -0.25 -13.39 -6.92
C LEU A 44 0.18 -13.05 -8.35
N GLY A 45 1.48 -13.16 -8.68
CA GLY A 45 2.01 -12.75 -9.97
C GLY A 45 2.05 -11.23 -10.19
N LEU A 46 1.94 -10.44 -9.11
CA LEU A 46 1.94 -8.98 -9.17
C LEU A 46 3.36 -8.44 -9.12
N GLY A 47 3.68 -7.52 -10.04
CA GLY A 47 4.99 -6.88 -10.09
C GLY A 47 5.02 -5.70 -11.05
N GLY A 48 5.94 -4.77 -10.82
CA GLY A 48 6.08 -3.58 -11.66
C GLY A 48 4.88 -2.64 -11.52
N ALA A 49 4.42 -2.08 -12.65
CA ALA A 49 3.34 -1.11 -12.67
C ALA A 49 1.98 -1.74 -12.32
N VAL A 50 1.23 -1.04 -11.48
CA VAL A 50 -0.10 -1.44 -11.02
C VAL A 50 -1.10 -1.31 -12.16
N GLN A 51 -1.77 -2.42 -12.49
CA GLN A 51 -2.90 -2.39 -13.42
C GLN A 51 -4.21 -2.22 -12.66
N THR A 52 -5.11 -1.39 -13.18
CA THR A 52 -6.39 -1.06 -12.53
C THR A 52 -7.24 -2.29 -12.23
N ALA A 53 -7.25 -3.30 -13.12
CA ALA A 53 -8.02 -4.51 -12.94
C ALA A 53 -7.48 -5.37 -11.78
N GLU A 54 -6.16 -5.59 -11.74
CA GLU A 54 -5.47 -6.33 -10.67
C GLU A 54 -5.66 -5.63 -9.32
N PHE A 55 -5.43 -4.33 -9.28
CA PHE A 55 -5.57 -3.50 -8.08
C PHE A 55 -6.99 -3.56 -7.52
N ARG A 56 -7.99 -3.41 -8.39
CA ARG A 56 -9.40 -3.53 -8.02
C ARG A 56 -9.73 -4.91 -7.44
N ALA A 57 -9.22 -5.98 -8.06
CA ALA A 57 -9.48 -7.35 -7.61
C ALA A 57 -8.91 -7.60 -6.21
N VAL A 58 -7.65 -7.26 -5.96
CA VAL A 58 -7.03 -7.50 -4.65
C VAL A 58 -7.62 -6.62 -3.54
N LEU A 59 -8.04 -5.39 -3.84
CA LEU A 59 -8.78 -4.55 -2.87
C LEU A 59 -10.15 -5.12 -2.49
N GLN A 60 -10.69 -6.03 -3.29
CA GLN A 60 -11.93 -6.74 -2.98
C GLN A 60 -11.68 -8.11 -2.33
N GLY A 61 -10.41 -8.47 -2.09
CA GLY A 61 -10.05 -9.78 -1.56
C GLY A 61 -10.13 -10.90 -2.59
N LEU A 62 -10.06 -10.59 -3.88
CA LEU A 62 -10.12 -11.52 -5.00
C LEU A 62 -8.74 -11.76 -5.60
N HIS A 63 -8.56 -12.93 -6.23
CA HIS A 63 -7.34 -13.21 -7.00
C HIS A 63 -7.30 -12.34 -8.27
N PRO A 64 -6.16 -11.72 -8.62
CA PRO A 64 -6.09 -10.76 -9.74
C PRO A 64 -6.26 -11.39 -11.12
N HIS A 65 -6.00 -12.69 -11.25
CA HIS A 65 -6.04 -13.43 -12.53
C HIS A 65 -7.05 -14.58 -12.54
N ALA A 66 -7.85 -14.73 -11.49
CA ALA A 66 -8.84 -15.80 -11.38
C ALA A 66 -10.04 -15.28 -10.59
N ASP A 67 -11.25 -15.67 -10.99
CA ASP A 67 -12.47 -15.26 -10.29
C ASP A 67 -12.69 -16.12 -9.03
N GLN A 68 -11.73 -16.05 -8.11
CA GLN A 68 -11.73 -16.79 -6.85
C GLN A 68 -11.46 -15.85 -5.66
N PRO A 69 -12.20 -15.99 -4.55
CA PRO A 69 -11.92 -15.26 -3.33
C PRO A 69 -10.63 -15.78 -2.66
N LEU A 70 -9.80 -14.86 -2.20
CA LEU A 70 -8.58 -15.16 -1.43
C LEU A 70 -8.86 -15.19 0.08
N THR A 71 -9.83 -14.41 0.55
CA THR A 71 -10.19 -14.36 1.97
C THR A 71 -11.60 -14.86 2.18
N GLY A 72 -11.90 -15.40 3.38
CA GLY A 72 -13.15 -16.08 3.72
C GLY A 72 -14.43 -15.23 3.68
N SER A 73 -14.35 -14.03 3.16
CA SER A 73 -15.50 -13.26 2.67
C SER A 73 -15.77 -13.74 1.25
N GLY A 74 -16.60 -14.77 1.08
CA GLY A 74 -16.96 -15.31 -0.24
C GLY A 74 -17.39 -14.21 -1.23
N SER A 75 -17.33 -14.51 -2.53
CA SER A 75 -17.73 -13.55 -3.58
C SER A 75 -19.17 -13.06 -3.32
N GLY A 76 -19.30 -11.79 -2.94
CA GLY A 76 -20.58 -11.18 -2.54
C GLY A 76 -20.67 -10.65 -1.11
N SER A 77 -19.66 -10.86 -0.26
CA SER A 77 -19.57 -10.18 1.04
C SER A 77 -19.13 -8.72 0.85
N THR A 78 -20.04 -7.78 1.06
CA THR A 78 -19.77 -6.33 1.10
C THR A 78 -18.95 -5.89 2.31
N ALA A 79 -18.48 -6.84 3.15
CA ALA A 79 -17.81 -6.57 4.41
C ALA A 79 -16.26 -6.66 4.35
N HIS A 80 -15.67 -7.04 3.21
CA HIS A 80 -14.22 -7.06 3.08
C HIS A 80 -13.68 -5.63 3.09
N ARG A 81 -12.90 -5.28 4.13
CA ARG A 81 -12.11 -4.05 4.19
C ARG A 81 -10.96 -4.17 3.19
N ALA A 82 -10.78 -3.17 2.35
CA ALA A 82 -9.81 -3.22 1.26
C ALA A 82 -8.35 -3.25 1.75
N GLY A 83 -8.06 -2.51 2.82
CA GLY A 83 -6.69 -2.39 3.32
C GLY A 83 -6.48 -1.20 4.23
N TRP A 84 -5.21 -0.81 4.32
CA TRP A 84 -4.74 0.37 5.05
C TRP A 84 -3.84 1.18 4.13
N ASP A 85 -4.06 2.49 4.11
CA ASP A 85 -3.15 3.43 3.48
C ASP A 85 -2.07 3.83 4.49
N CYS A 86 -0.87 3.30 4.27
CA CYS A 86 0.34 3.66 4.99
C CYS A 86 1.06 4.77 4.23
N THR A 87 0.71 6.03 4.51
CA THR A 87 1.30 7.17 3.79
C THR A 87 2.64 7.56 4.41
N PHE A 88 3.69 7.55 3.59
CA PHE A 88 5.03 8.01 3.95
C PHE A 88 5.24 9.43 3.46
N SER A 89 5.36 10.39 4.36
CA SER A 89 5.64 11.79 4.01
C SER A 89 7.09 12.14 4.31
N ALA A 90 7.77 12.71 3.31
CA ALA A 90 9.09 13.30 3.48
C ALA A 90 8.99 14.55 4.39
N PRO A 91 10.06 14.90 5.12
CA PRO A 91 10.12 16.16 5.85
C PRO A 91 9.82 17.36 4.94
N LYS A 92 9.19 18.40 5.48
CA LYS A 92 8.78 19.56 4.68
C LYS A 92 9.97 20.23 3.96
N SER A 93 11.13 20.31 4.61
CA SER A 93 12.36 20.84 4.01
C SER A 93 12.81 20.04 2.79
N VAL A 94 12.70 18.70 2.83
CA VAL A 94 13.02 17.82 1.69
C VAL A 94 12.03 18.04 0.55
N SER A 95 10.74 18.15 0.87
CA SER A 95 9.70 18.43 -0.13
C SER A 95 9.89 19.79 -0.82
N VAL A 96 10.28 20.82 -0.05
CA VAL A 96 10.59 22.16 -0.60
C VAL A 96 11.85 22.13 -1.46
N LEU A 97 12.90 21.45 -1.00
CA LEU A 97 14.12 21.25 -1.79
C LEU A 97 13.77 20.56 -3.11
N TRP A 98 13.05 19.46 -3.07
CA TRP A 98 12.58 18.75 -4.26
C TRP A 98 11.80 19.68 -5.21
N GLY A 99 10.81 20.42 -4.71
CA GLY A 99 9.95 21.26 -5.55
C GLY A 99 10.67 22.45 -6.23
N LEU A 100 11.82 22.87 -5.69
CA LEU A 100 12.62 24.00 -6.20
C LEU A 100 13.88 23.58 -6.96
N SER A 101 14.17 22.28 -7.01
CA SER A 101 15.42 21.77 -7.58
C SER A 101 15.32 21.46 -9.07
N ASP A 102 16.48 21.33 -9.71
CA ASP A 102 16.59 20.78 -11.07
C ASP A 102 16.16 19.30 -11.13
N GLU A 103 15.98 18.80 -12.35
CA GLU A 103 15.54 17.43 -12.61
C GLU A 103 16.46 16.38 -11.98
N GLN A 104 17.78 16.56 -12.08
CA GLN A 104 18.75 15.62 -11.56
C GLN A 104 18.63 15.47 -10.03
N THR A 105 18.55 16.59 -9.32
CA THR A 105 18.41 16.62 -7.87
C THR A 105 17.04 16.11 -7.43
N ARG A 106 15.97 16.42 -8.19
CA ARG A 106 14.63 15.88 -7.95
C ARG A 106 14.61 14.36 -8.02
N LEU A 107 15.15 13.78 -9.10
CA LEU A 107 15.25 12.33 -9.28
C LEU A 107 16.08 11.68 -8.17
N PHE A 108 17.17 12.33 -7.73
CA PHE A 108 17.95 11.83 -6.59
C PHE A 108 17.12 11.76 -5.31
N ILE A 109 16.37 12.82 -4.98
CA ILE A 109 15.51 12.87 -3.80
C ILE A 109 14.37 11.84 -3.89
N GLU A 110 13.76 11.68 -5.06
CA GLU A 110 12.71 10.69 -5.30
C GLU A 110 13.23 9.26 -5.10
N ASN A 111 14.38 8.91 -5.68
CA ASN A 111 14.99 7.59 -5.49
C ASN A 111 15.35 7.31 -4.03
N ALA A 112 15.83 8.32 -3.30
CA ALA A 112 16.11 8.20 -1.87
C ALA A 112 14.82 7.97 -1.06
N HIS A 113 13.74 8.68 -1.40
CA HIS A 113 12.42 8.49 -0.79
C HIS A 113 11.86 7.09 -1.04
N GLU A 114 11.94 6.60 -2.29
CA GLU A 114 11.48 5.25 -2.67
C GLU A 114 12.31 4.16 -1.98
N SER A 115 13.63 4.36 -1.84
CA SER A 115 14.51 3.45 -1.11
C SER A 115 14.15 3.37 0.37
N ALA A 116 13.82 4.50 1.00
CA ALA A 116 13.37 4.54 2.39
C ALA A 116 12.03 3.80 2.59
N ILE A 117 11.08 3.97 1.66
CA ILE A 117 9.80 3.25 1.69
C ILE A 117 10.00 1.75 1.54
N THR A 118 10.88 1.33 0.62
CA THR A 118 11.22 -0.09 0.42
C THR A 118 11.79 -0.69 1.71
N ALA A 119 12.68 0.02 2.39
CA ALA A 119 13.24 -0.41 3.68
C ALA A 119 12.17 -0.47 4.79
N ALA A 120 11.28 0.52 4.85
CA ALA A 120 10.16 0.54 5.80
C ALA A 120 9.19 -0.62 5.58
N LEU A 121 8.87 -0.95 4.32
CA LEU A 121 8.03 -2.09 3.97
C LEU A 121 8.69 -3.41 4.35
N SER A 122 9.98 -3.58 4.05
CA SER A 122 10.72 -4.77 4.47
C SER A 122 10.73 -4.94 6.00
N TYR A 123 10.86 -3.84 6.74
CA TYR A 123 10.73 -3.85 8.19
C TYR A 123 9.33 -4.28 8.65
N LEU A 124 8.26 -3.74 8.05
CA LEU A 124 6.88 -4.12 8.36
C LEU A 124 6.59 -5.59 8.02
N GLU A 125 7.10 -6.10 6.90
CA GLU A 125 6.99 -7.52 6.54
C GLU A 125 7.62 -8.44 7.57
N THR A 126 8.77 -8.02 8.11
CA THR A 126 9.51 -8.83 9.10
C THR A 126 8.88 -8.77 10.50
N HIS A 127 8.34 -7.61 10.90
CA HIS A 127 7.99 -7.36 12.31
C HIS A 127 6.49 -7.17 12.57
N ALA A 128 5.70 -6.83 11.55
CA ALA A 128 4.31 -6.42 11.71
C ALA A 128 3.32 -7.20 10.82
N ALA A 129 3.80 -8.09 9.96
CA ALA A 129 2.96 -8.82 9.03
C ALA A 129 2.48 -10.15 9.65
N PHE A 130 1.24 -10.11 10.15
CA PHE A 130 0.58 -11.27 10.73
C PHE A 130 -0.85 -11.41 10.19
N THR A 131 -1.39 -12.61 10.25
CA THR A 131 -2.80 -12.92 10.02
C THR A 131 -3.35 -13.70 11.21
N ARG A 132 -4.68 -13.87 11.22
CA ARG A 132 -5.40 -14.58 12.28
C ARG A 132 -6.19 -15.75 11.71
N ARG A 133 -6.23 -16.86 12.45
CA ARG A 133 -6.92 -18.12 12.12
C ARG A 133 -7.68 -18.65 13.34
N GLY A 134 -8.58 -19.60 13.09
CA GLY A 134 -9.37 -20.27 14.13
C GLY A 134 -10.58 -19.47 14.57
N HIS A 135 -11.38 -20.05 15.49
CA HIS A 135 -12.60 -19.43 15.98
C HIS A 135 -12.30 -18.08 16.65
N GLY A 136 -12.88 -17.00 16.13
CA GLY A 136 -12.61 -15.64 16.62
C GLY A 136 -11.21 -15.12 16.35
N GLY A 137 -10.43 -15.77 15.47
CA GLY A 137 -9.04 -15.39 15.17
C GLY A 137 -8.11 -15.60 16.36
N ALA A 138 -8.28 -16.69 17.11
CA ALA A 138 -7.51 -16.98 18.31
C ALA A 138 -6.04 -17.30 18.02
N GLU A 139 -5.73 -17.80 16.83
CA GLU A 139 -4.39 -18.16 16.40
C GLU A 139 -3.81 -17.02 15.57
N GLN A 140 -2.64 -16.52 15.94
CA GLN A 140 -1.89 -15.55 15.15
C GLN A 140 -0.75 -16.29 14.45
N GLU A 141 -0.61 -16.08 13.14
CA GLU A 141 0.44 -16.68 12.32
C GLU A 141 1.13 -15.59 11.49
N ALA A 142 2.44 -15.74 11.26
CA ALA A 142 3.18 -14.86 10.36
C ALA A 142 2.75 -15.11 8.91
N VAL A 143 2.76 -14.06 8.10
CA VAL A 143 2.50 -14.17 6.65
C VAL A 143 3.83 -14.23 5.90
N THR A 144 3.82 -14.74 4.67
CA THR A 144 5.05 -14.85 3.86
C THR A 144 5.43 -13.53 3.16
N GLY A 145 4.56 -12.53 3.24
CA GLY A 145 4.81 -11.17 2.77
C GLY A 145 3.54 -10.33 2.75
N LEU A 146 3.71 -9.01 2.64
CA LEU A 146 2.60 -8.08 2.41
C LEU A 146 2.34 -7.96 0.91
N VAL A 147 1.07 -7.79 0.54
CA VAL A 147 0.66 -7.35 -0.79
C VAL A 147 0.41 -5.85 -0.70
N SER A 148 1.18 -5.04 -1.41
CA SER A 148 1.02 -3.59 -1.35
C SER A 148 1.28 -2.89 -2.68
N ALA A 149 0.66 -1.72 -2.85
CA ALA A 149 0.86 -0.85 -4.00
C ALA A 149 1.25 0.56 -3.54
N THR A 150 2.28 1.13 -4.14
CA THR A 150 2.79 2.47 -3.81
C THR A 150 2.43 3.48 -4.88
N PHE A 151 1.88 4.63 -4.47
CA PHE A 151 1.51 5.74 -5.34
C PHE A 151 2.16 7.02 -4.82
N LYS A 152 3.07 7.60 -5.62
CA LYS A 152 3.87 8.78 -5.26
C LYS A 152 3.15 10.05 -5.68
N HIS A 153 2.96 10.97 -4.74
CA HIS A 153 2.32 12.26 -4.91
C HIS A 153 3.22 13.40 -4.40
N PHE A 154 2.88 14.64 -4.77
CA PHE A 154 3.83 15.76 -4.66
C PHE A 154 3.25 17.04 -4.03
N THR A 155 1.95 17.08 -3.78
CA THR A 155 1.24 18.28 -3.37
C THR A 155 0.47 18.03 -2.09
N SER A 156 0.46 19.02 -1.20
CA SER A 156 -0.41 18.99 -0.03
C SER A 156 -1.82 19.45 -0.41
N ARG A 157 -2.79 19.24 0.51
CA ARG A 157 -4.14 19.81 0.40
C ARG A 157 -4.16 21.34 0.30
N ALA A 158 -3.15 22.03 0.82
CA ALA A 158 -2.98 23.47 0.72
C ALA A 158 -2.21 23.91 -0.53
N GLY A 159 -1.82 22.97 -1.41
CA GLY A 159 -1.16 23.23 -2.68
C GLY A 159 0.36 23.44 -2.60
N ASP A 160 0.97 23.28 -1.42
CA ASP A 160 2.41 23.40 -1.23
C ASP A 160 3.16 22.08 -1.52
N PRO A 161 4.46 22.13 -1.89
CA PRO A 161 5.24 20.93 -2.18
C PRO A 161 5.29 19.94 -1.02
N GLN A 162 4.79 18.74 -1.23
CA GLN A 162 4.76 17.66 -0.25
C GLN A 162 5.04 16.34 -0.96
N LEU A 163 6.31 15.91 -0.96
CA LEU A 163 6.67 14.59 -1.47
C LEU A 163 6.17 13.54 -0.47
N HIS A 164 5.25 12.71 -0.92
CA HIS A 164 4.71 11.62 -0.12
C HIS A 164 4.30 10.45 -0.99
N THR A 165 4.27 9.26 -0.40
CA THR A 165 3.85 8.05 -1.08
C THR A 165 2.77 7.36 -0.28
N HIS A 166 1.62 7.11 -0.91
CA HIS A 166 0.58 6.23 -0.39
C HIS A 166 1.02 4.79 -0.61
N CYS A 167 1.33 4.07 0.46
CA CYS A 167 1.55 2.63 0.41
C CYS A 167 0.26 1.92 0.84
N ILE A 168 -0.51 1.47 -0.13
CA ILE A 168 -1.76 0.75 0.09
C ILE A 168 -1.43 -0.69 0.43
N VAL A 169 -1.51 -1.05 1.71
CA VAL A 169 -1.34 -2.42 2.20
C VAL A 169 -2.68 -3.13 2.15
N MET A 170 -2.77 -4.17 1.31
CA MET A 170 -4.00 -4.93 1.08
C MET A 170 -4.39 -5.73 2.31
N ASN A 171 -5.69 -5.86 2.56
CA ASN A 171 -6.19 -6.70 3.64
C ASN A 171 -6.24 -8.20 3.25
N LEU A 172 -5.16 -8.67 2.63
CA LEU A 172 -4.92 -10.05 2.32
C LEU A 172 -3.42 -10.28 2.29
N ALA A 173 -2.99 -11.46 2.74
CA ALA A 173 -1.61 -11.84 2.72
C ALA A 173 -1.49 -13.38 2.57
N PRO A 174 -0.50 -13.85 1.79
CA PRO A 174 -0.21 -15.26 1.65
C PRO A 174 0.35 -15.85 2.95
N ARG A 175 0.00 -17.10 3.22
CA ARG A 175 0.48 -17.89 4.35
C ARG A 175 1.43 -18.98 3.86
N GLU A 176 2.15 -19.62 4.77
CA GLU A 176 3.09 -20.69 4.41
C GLU A 176 2.42 -21.89 3.71
N ASP A 177 1.16 -22.18 4.05
CA ASP A 177 0.38 -23.26 3.44
C ASP A 177 -0.21 -22.92 2.05
N GLY A 178 0.10 -21.74 1.52
CA GLY A 178 -0.41 -21.23 0.24
C GLY A 178 -1.85 -20.69 0.31
N SER A 179 -2.52 -20.80 1.45
CA SER A 179 -3.80 -20.11 1.68
C SER A 179 -3.57 -18.62 1.96
N PHE A 180 -4.65 -17.84 1.91
CA PHE A 180 -4.60 -16.41 2.18
C PHE A 180 -5.44 -16.08 3.42
N GLY A 181 -4.99 -15.06 4.15
CA GLY A 181 -5.69 -14.52 5.30
C GLY A 181 -5.71 -13.00 5.29
N THR A 182 -6.67 -12.41 6.00
CA THR A 182 -6.69 -10.97 6.24
C THR A 182 -5.57 -10.59 7.21
N ILE A 183 -4.97 -9.42 7.04
CA ILE A 183 -3.87 -8.99 7.92
C ILE A 183 -4.40 -8.53 9.28
N ASP A 184 -3.60 -8.74 10.33
CA ASP A 184 -3.85 -8.18 11.65
C ASP A 184 -3.25 -6.78 11.76
N SER A 185 -4.08 -5.78 11.45
CA SER A 185 -3.68 -4.37 11.46
C SER A 185 -3.25 -3.81 12.81
N LYS A 186 -3.46 -4.52 13.92
CA LYS A 186 -2.96 -4.07 15.23
C LYS A 186 -1.43 -3.91 15.17
N HIS A 187 -0.74 -4.88 14.56
CA HIS A 187 0.72 -4.86 14.44
C HIS A 187 1.22 -3.74 13.54
N LEU A 188 0.51 -3.43 12.45
CA LEU A 188 0.84 -2.25 11.62
C LEU A 188 0.79 -0.95 12.44
N ASN A 189 -0.22 -0.80 13.30
CA ASN A 189 -0.36 0.38 14.14
C ASN A 189 0.71 0.44 15.23
N ASP A 190 1.01 -0.69 15.89
CA ASP A 190 2.02 -0.77 16.94
C ASP A 190 3.43 -0.44 16.39
N HIS A 191 3.72 -0.82 15.15
CA HIS A 191 5.00 -0.56 14.47
C HIS A 191 5.05 0.75 13.68
N LYS A 192 3.99 1.57 13.72
CA LYS A 192 3.87 2.80 12.92
C LYS A 192 5.07 3.74 13.07
N MET A 193 5.51 3.97 14.30
CA MET A 193 6.59 4.92 14.59
C MET A 193 7.94 4.39 14.11
N ALA A 194 8.17 3.08 14.21
CA ALA A 194 9.41 2.45 13.77
C ALA A 194 9.51 2.45 12.23
N ALA A 195 8.44 2.06 11.54
CA ALA A 195 8.39 2.11 10.08
C ALA A 195 8.53 3.54 9.54
N GLY A 196 7.97 4.54 10.24
CA GLY A 196 8.08 5.95 9.84
C GLY A 196 9.43 6.62 10.11
N ALA A 197 10.40 5.90 10.68
CA ALA A 197 11.75 6.39 11.01
C ALA A 197 12.82 6.06 9.96
N PHE A 198 12.48 5.21 8.98
CA PHE A 198 13.26 5.03 7.74
C PHE A 198 13.06 6.25 6.83
#